data_AF-A0A9N8DJU4-F1
#
_entry.id   AF-A0A9N8DJU4-F1
#
_cell.length_a   1.000
_cell.length_b   1.000
_cell.length_c   1.000
_cell.angle_alpha   90.00
_cell.angle_beta   90.00
_cell.angle_gamma   90.00
#
_symmetry.space_group_name_H-M   'P 1'
#
loop_
_entity.id
_entity.type
_entity.pdbx_description
1 polymer ?
#
loop_
_entity_poly.entity_id
_entity_poly.type
_entity_poly.pdbx_seq_one_letter_code
_entity_poly.pdbx_strand_id
1 'polypeptide(L)'
;MTITFLPYSDFEKTARCLDDQRLSSSKKEGWIILRALRMSDEPKYACVSKAGYCLMWKGYEDALVCYLNVLMLEWARRGKNNDKIRPFQKDNGLDVDMKTTVMPPWLGYEILHSYHRHALLAKNQAHYQEFEWKEDGKDYIGSYMWPVELEDATWILRWPKATKRDPIPVITVCASPPRSMRKREPRVVTPTTERPMKKRTKQTEEQTGSNKRRMTLRSDARRSTRSQGK
;
A
#
# COMPACT_ATOMS: atom_id res chain seq x y z
N MET A 1 15.52 3.70 -12.46
CA MET A 1 14.46 3.20 -11.55
C MET A 1 14.05 4.33 -10.62
N THR A 2 12.75 4.62 -10.58
CA THR A 2 12.17 5.63 -9.69
C THR A 2 11.78 4.95 -8.38
N ILE A 3 11.91 5.67 -7.26
CA ILE A 3 11.46 5.22 -5.93
C ILE A 3 10.61 6.33 -5.30
N THR A 4 9.99 6.06 -4.16
CA THR A 4 9.46 7.11 -3.28
C THR A 4 10.62 7.80 -2.54
N PHE A 5 11.00 9.01 -2.96
CA PHE A 5 12.05 9.78 -2.28
C PHE A 5 11.56 10.29 -0.92
N LEU A 6 12.43 10.16 0.08
CA LEU A 6 12.22 10.55 1.49
C LEU A 6 13.50 11.18 2.06
N PRO A 7 13.93 12.38 1.63
CA PRO A 7 15.06 13.10 2.22
C PRO A 7 14.82 13.55 3.67
N TYR A 8 13.55 13.58 4.10
CA TYR A 8 13.12 13.90 5.45
C TYR A 8 12.03 12.93 5.92
N SER A 9 11.84 12.82 7.23
CA SER A 9 10.70 12.11 7.83
C SER A 9 9.37 12.83 7.64
N ASP A 10 9.41 14.17 7.53
CA ASP A 10 8.28 15.02 7.23
C ASP A 10 7.95 14.96 5.72
N PHE A 11 6.74 14.50 5.39
CA PHE A 11 6.29 14.36 4.01
C PHE A 11 6.12 15.69 3.29
N GLU A 12 5.72 16.77 3.99
CA GLU A 12 5.57 18.08 3.37
C GLU A 12 6.93 18.70 3.08
N LYS A 13 7.88 18.58 4.01
CA LYS A 13 9.26 19.01 3.80
C LYS A 13 9.89 18.24 2.64
N THR A 14 9.61 16.94 2.56
CA THR A 14 9.99 16.11 1.41
C THR A 14 9.38 16.66 0.11
N ALA A 15 8.08 16.84 0.04
CA ALA A 15 7.42 17.31 -1.18
C ALA A 15 7.93 18.69 -1.63
N ARG A 16 8.06 19.66 -0.71
CA ARG A 16 8.59 20.99 -1.02
C ARG A 16 10.02 20.96 -1.56
N CYS A 17 10.84 20.03 -1.07
CA CYS A 17 12.24 19.90 -1.47
C CYS A 17 12.43 19.30 -2.88
N LEU A 18 11.60 18.33 -3.27
CA LEU A 18 11.77 17.63 -4.55
C LEU A 18 11.60 18.58 -5.75
N ASP A 19 12.52 18.48 -6.71
CA ASP A 19 12.33 19.09 -8.04
C ASP A 19 11.14 18.47 -8.78
N ASP A 20 10.60 19.18 -9.79
CA ASP A 20 9.39 18.77 -10.50
C ASP A 20 9.46 17.35 -11.10
N GLN A 21 10.63 16.94 -11.60
CA GLN A 21 10.82 15.62 -12.18
C GLN A 21 10.75 14.53 -11.09
N ARG A 22 11.40 14.75 -9.95
CA ARG A 22 11.43 13.79 -8.83
C ARG A 22 10.10 13.76 -8.10
N LEU A 23 9.40 14.89 -7.98
CA LEU A 23 8.05 14.95 -7.42
C LEU A 23 7.04 14.21 -8.29
N SER A 24 7.02 14.49 -9.60
CA SER A 24 6.12 13.84 -10.55
C SER A 24 6.33 12.33 -10.62
N SER A 25 7.60 11.91 -10.65
CA SER A 25 7.96 10.49 -10.70
C SER A 25 7.66 9.77 -9.38
N SER A 26 7.92 10.39 -8.22
CA SER A 26 7.57 9.83 -6.90
C SER A 26 6.06 9.63 -6.73
N LYS A 27 5.22 10.56 -7.22
CA LYS A 27 3.76 10.39 -7.24
C LYS A 27 3.32 9.18 -8.04
N LYS A 28 3.85 9.04 -9.27
CA LYS A 28 3.52 7.92 -10.15
C LYS A 28 3.94 6.60 -9.51
N GLU A 29 5.15 6.56 -8.96
CA GLU A 29 5.70 5.37 -8.30
C GLU A 29 4.89 5.01 -7.05
N GLY A 30 4.63 5.96 -6.16
CA GLY A 30 3.84 5.71 -4.95
C GLY A 30 2.43 5.21 -5.27
N TRP A 31 1.78 5.71 -6.32
CA TRP A 31 0.49 5.21 -6.78
C TRP A 31 0.57 3.76 -7.29
N ILE A 32 1.63 3.41 -8.03
CA ILE A 32 1.87 2.04 -8.48
C ILE A 32 2.09 1.11 -7.28
N ILE A 33 2.90 1.51 -6.30
CA ILE A 33 3.15 0.76 -5.07
C ILE A 33 1.83 0.54 -4.31
N LEU A 34 1.04 1.60 -4.10
CA LEU A 34 -0.23 1.52 -3.39
C LEU A 34 -1.18 0.51 -4.04
N ARG A 35 -1.30 0.55 -5.37
CA ARG A 35 -2.10 -0.42 -6.12
C ARG A 35 -1.52 -1.82 -6.03
N ALA A 36 -0.20 -1.97 -6.13
CA ALA A 36 0.44 -3.27 -6.06
C ALA A 36 0.25 -3.95 -4.70
N LEU A 37 0.26 -3.18 -3.61
CA LEU A 37 -0.01 -3.69 -2.27
C LEU A 37 -1.49 -4.05 -2.07
N ARG A 38 -2.40 -3.15 -2.47
CA ARG A 38 -3.86 -3.34 -2.30
C ARG A 38 -4.46 -4.40 -3.23
N MET A 39 -3.83 -4.66 -4.37
CA MET A 39 -4.30 -5.59 -5.41
C MET A 39 -3.27 -6.71 -5.63
N SER A 40 -2.57 -7.13 -4.56
CA SER A 40 -1.43 -8.06 -4.63
C SER A 40 -1.80 -9.47 -5.10
N ASP A 41 -3.07 -9.86 -4.99
CA ASP A 41 -3.61 -11.12 -5.51
C ASP A 41 -3.77 -11.13 -7.04
N GLU A 42 -3.75 -9.95 -7.70
CA GLU A 42 -3.84 -9.89 -9.15
C GLU A 42 -2.50 -10.25 -9.81
N PRO A 43 -2.49 -11.13 -10.82
CA PRO A 43 -1.26 -11.56 -11.50
C PRO A 43 -0.36 -10.41 -11.98
N LYS A 44 -0.97 -9.29 -12.40
CA LYS A 44 -0.26 -8.11 -12.88
C LYS A 44 0.55 -7.37 -11.80
N TYR A 45 0.19 -7.54 -10.52
CA TYR A 45 0.84 -6.90 -9.39
C TYR A 45 1.65 -7.86 -8.51
N ALA A 46 1.47 -9.17 -8.66
CA ALA A 46 2.10 -10.19 -7.83
C ALA A 46 3.64 -10.13 -7.77
N CYS A 47 4.30 -9.69 -8.85
CA CYS A 47 5.75 -9.50 -8.87
C CYS A 47 6.16 -8.17 -8.21
N VAL A 48 5.46 -7.08 -8.55
CA VAL A 48 5.76 -5.73 -8.04
C VAL A 48 5.55 -5.66 -6.53
N SER A 49 4.50 -6.28 -6.00
CA SER A 49 4.18 -6.30 -4.56
C SER A 49 5.27 -6.98 -3.70
N LYS A 50 6.15 -7.77 -4.32
CA LYS A 50 7.29 -8.44 -3.67
C LYS A 50 8.61 -7.66 -3.80
N ALA A 51 8.63 -6.56 -4.54
CA ALA A 51 9.82 -5.73 -4.69
C ALA A 51 10.11 -4.99 -3.38
N GLY A 52 11.40 -4.79 -3.06
CA GLY A 52 11.83 -4.18 -1.80
C GLY A 52 11.24 -2.79 -1.54
N TYR A 53 11.22 -1.94 -2.57
CA TYR A 53 10.61 -0.60 -2.50
C TYR A 53 9.08 -0.63 -2.32
N CYS A 54 8.41 -1.75 -2.64
CA CYS A 54 7.00 -1.95 -2.30
C CYS A 54 6.85 -2.47 -0.87
N LEU A 55 7.64 -3.47 -0.50
CA LEU A 55 7.53 -4.14 0.80
C LEU A 55 7.80 -3.20 1.98
N MET A 56 8.61 -2.16 1.84
CA MET A 56 8.81 -1.18 2.91
C MET A 56 7.52 -0.49 3.36
N TRP A 57 6.52 -0.40 2.47
CA TRP A 57 5.20 0.21 2.74
C TRP A 57 4.11 -0.81 3.09
N LYS A 58 4.39 -2.12 3.03
CA LYS A 58 3.40 -3.16 3.32
C LYS A 58 2.96 -3.07 4.79
N GLY A 59 1.65 -3.02 5.03
CA GLY A 59 1.07 -2.81 6.36
C GLY A 59 1.07 -1.35 6.84
N TYR A 60 1.61 -0.43 6.03
CA TYR A 60 1.60 1.02 6.27
C TYR A 60 1.05 1.76 5.03
N GLU A 61 0.08 1.16 4.35
CA GLU A 61 -0.52 1.70 3.13
C GLU A 61 -1.13 3.09 3.36
N ASP A 62 -1.72 3.33 4.53
CA ASP A 62 -2.28 4.64 4.88
C ASP A 62 -1.19 5.71 5.04
N ALA A 63 0.00 5.35 5.52
CA ALA A 63 1.15 6.28 5.54
C ALA A 63 1.61 6.62 4.11
N LEU A 64 1.58 5.64 3.19
CA LEU A 64 1.85 5.89 1.77
C LEU A 64 0.78 6.78 1.13
N VAL A 65 -0.49 6.66 1.54
CA VAL A 65 -1.57 7.57 1.13
C VAL A 65 -1.28 8.98 1.63
N CYS A 66 -0.92 9.16 2.90
CA CYS A 66 -0.51 10.47 3.45
C CYS A 66 0.61 11.10 2.62
N TYR A 67 1.66 10.33 2.33
CA TYR A 67 2.75 10.75 1.46
C TYR A 67 2.24 11.20 0.08
N LEU A 68 1.44 10.37 -0.60
CA LEU A 68 0.89 10.69 -1.92
C LEU A 68 0.03 11.96 -1.93
N ASN A 69 -0.83 12.14 -0.93
CA ASN A 69 -1.68 13.32 -0.79
C ASN A 69 -0.83 14.58 -0.70
N VAL A 70 0.20 14.56 0.15
CA VAL A 70 1.12 15.69 0.31
C VAL A 70 1.86 16.02 -0.98
N LEU A 71 2.36 15.02 -1.71
CA LEU A 71 3.00 15.26 -3.01
C LEU A 71 2.01 15.83 -4.05
N MET A 72 0.78 15.34 -4.07
CA MET A 72 -0.26 15.84 -4.99
C MET A 72 -0.69 17.27 -4.67
N LEU A 73 -0.76 17.63 -3.39
CA LEU A 73 -1.02 19.00 -2.93
C LEU A 73 0.12 19.93 -3.36
N GLU A 74 1.37 19.54 -3.14
CA GLU A 74 2.53 20.33 -3.56
C GLU A 74 2.58 20.48 -5.08
N TRP A 75 2.27 19.42 -5.84
CA TRP A 75 2.18 19.49 -7.30
C TRP A 75 1.13 20.51 -7.76
N ALA A 76 -0.04 20.50 -7.14
CA ALA A 76 -1.10 21.47 -7.42
C ALA A 76 -0.68 22.90 -7.02
N ARG A 77 0.01 23.06 -5.88
CA ARG A 77 0.54 24.34 -5.42
C ARG A 77 1.53 24.96 -6.42
N ARG A 78 2.28 24.14 -7.16
CA ARG A 78 3.17 24.56 -8.26
C ARG A 78 2.44 24.91 -9.57
N GLY A 79 1.10 24.99 -9.54
CA GLY A 79 0.27 25.26 -10.72
C GLY A 79 0.21 24.10 -11.71
N LYS A 80 0.51 22.87 -11.28
CA LYS A 80 0.50 21.68 -12.13
C LYS A 80 -0.75 20.84 -11.87
N ASN A 81 -1.26 20.20 -12.93
CA ASN A 81 -2.49 19.40 -12.84
C ASN A 81 -2.25 17.96 -12.38
N ASN A 82 -3.24 17.47 -11.64
CA ASN A 82 -3.35 16.10 -11.15
C ASN A 82 -4.31 15.33 -12.07
N ASP A 83 -3.78 14.80 -13.18
CA ASP A 83 -4.63 14.30 -14.29
C ASP A 83 -5.38 13.00 -13.96
N LYS A 84 -4.71 12.03 -13.31
CA LYS A 84 -5.23 10.66 -13.12
C LYS A 84 -5.69 10.34 -11.70
N ILE A 85 -5.15 11.05 -10.72
CA ILE A 85 -5.40 10.83 -9.29
C ILE A 85 -5.44 12.19 -8.61
N ARG A 86 -6.38 12.39 -7.68
CA ARG A 86 -6.54 13.63 -6.92
C ARG A 86 -6.29 13.38 -5.43
N PRO A 87 -5.77 14.37 -4.69
CA PRO A 87 -5.60 14.24 -3.25
C PRO A 87 -6.96 14.01 -2.58
N PHE A 88 -6.99 13.13 -1.57
CA PHE A 88 -8.17 12.82 -0.76
C PHE A 88 -9.37 12.22 -1.52
N GLN A 89 -9.13 11.59 -2.68
CA GLN A 89 -10.18 10.92 -3.44
C GLN A 89 -10.68 9.64 -2.74
N LYS A 90 -11.91 9.69 -2.20
CA LYS A 90 -12.54 8.61 -1.43
C LYS A 90 -12.68 7.29 -2.19
N ASP A 91 -13.07 7.33 -3.45
CA ASP A 91 -13.25 6.12 -4.27
C ASP A 91 -11.96 5.33 -4.45
N ASN A 92 -10.81 6.01 -4.33
CA ASN A 92 -9.48 5.41 -4.36
C ASN A 92 -8.93 5.12 -2.95
N GLY A 93 -9.72 5.32 -1.89
CA GLY A 93 -9.31 5.18 -0.49
C GLY A 93 -8.11 6.07 -0.15
N LEU A 94 -8.15 7.33 -0.62
CA LEU A 94 -7.09 8.32 -0.36
C LEU A 94 -7.46 9.31 0.76
N ASP A 95 -8.63 9.19 1.36
CA ASP A 95 -9.15 10.03 2.44
C ASP A 95 -8.77 9.51 3.84
N VAL A 96 -7.46 9.42 4.09
CA VAL A 96 -6.91 9.04 5.39
C VAL A 96 -6.53 10.26 6.22
N ASP A 97 -6.69 10.18 7.54
CA ASP A 97 -6.23 11.22 8.47
C ASP A 97 -4.80 10.93 8.94
N MET A 98 -3.86 11.78 8.54
CA MET A 98 -2.45 11.69 8.91
C MET A 98 -2.22 11.70 10.43
N LYS A 99 -3.09 12.34 11.22
CA LYS A 99 -2.95 12.40 12.69
C LYS A 99 -3.20 11.05 13.38
N THR A 100 -4.00 10.20 12.76
CA THR A 100 -4.37 8.88 13.30
C THR A 100 -3.64 7.73 12.60
N THR A 101 -2.95 8.04 11.51
CA THR A 101 -2.21 7.07 10.71
C THR A 101 -0.99 6.56 11.47
N VAL A 102 -0.84 5.23 11.51
CA VAL A 102 0.37 4.58 12.04
C VAL A 102 1.51 4.77 11.04
N MET A 103 2.61 5.35 11.50
CA MET A 103 3.80 5.56 10.67
C MET A 103 4.73 4.35 10.72
N PRO A 104 5.45 4.05 9.62
CA PRO A 104 6.46 2.99 9.62
C PRO A 104 7.59 3.29 10.61
N PRO A 105 8.11 2.30 11.35
CA PRO A 105 9.14 2.51 12.38
C PRO A 105 10.49 2.96 11.80
N TRP A 106 10.73 2.70 10.51
CA TRP A 106 11.92 3.16 9.80
C TRP A 106 11.84 4.63 9.36
N LEU A 107 10.66 5.26 9.41
CA LEU A 107 10.51 6.68 9.07
C LEU A 107 11.12 7.52 10.19
N GLY A 108 12.07 8.38 9.85
CA GLY A 108 12.91 9.08 10.82
C GLY A 108 14.30 8.48 11.00
N TYR A 109 14.58 7.31 10.41
CA TYR A 109 15.91 6.73 10.51
C TYR A 109 16.90 7.45 9.58
N GLU A 110 17.84 8.19 10.17
CA GLU A 110 18.68 9.14 9.46
C GLU A 110 19.52 8.52 8.34
N ILE A 111 19.99 7.28 8.49
CA ILE A 111 20.76 6.59 7.44
C ILE A 111 19.93 6.46 6.15
N LEU A 112 18.63 6.17 6.25
CA LEU A 112 17.73 6.10 5.10
C LEU A 112 17.57 7.48 4.45
N HIS A 113 17.31 8.51 5.25
CA HIS A 113 17.08 9.87 4.79
C HIS A 113 18.31 10.48 4.14
N SER A 114 19.47 10.35 4.80
CA SER A 114 20.78 10.75 4.28
C SER A 114 21.08 10.08 2.95
N TYR A 115 20.82 8.79 2.81
CA TYR A 115 21.04 8.09 1.54
C TYR A 115 20.16 8.63 0.41
N HIS A 116 18.91 8.98 0.71
CA HIS A 116 18.02 9.65 -0.25
C HIS A 116 18.53 11.04 -0.63
N ARG A 117 19.11 11.81 0.30
CA ARG A 117 19.75 13.10 0.00
C ARG A 117 20.95 12.94 -0.92
N HIS A 118 21.84 11.96 -0.66
CA HIS A 118 22.92 11.61 -1.60
C HIS A 118 22.37 11.30 -2.99
N ALA A 119 21.31 10.49 -3.08
CA ALA A 119 20.71 10.12 -4.36
C ALA A 119 20.10 11.31 -5.11
N LEU A 120 19.52 12.27 -4.39
CA LEU A 120 18.95 13.49 -4.97
C LEU A 120 20.06 14.43 -5.47
N LEU A 121 21.10 14.67 -4.67
CA LEU A 121 22.28 15.46 -5.06
C LEU A 121 22.95 14.88 -6.32
N ALA A 122 23.18 13.57 -6.36
CA ALA A 122 23.76 12.90 -7.52
C ALA A 122 22.87 13.01 -8.79
N LYS A 123 21.57 13.23 -8.62
CA LYS A 123 20.61 13.36 -9.72
C LYS A 123 20.44 14.79 -10.23
N ASN A 124 20.55 15.79 -9.36
CA ASN A 124 20.43 17.20 -9.70
C ASN A 124 21.12 18.09 -8.66
N GLN A 125 22.44 18.15 -8.70
CA GLN A 125 23.24 18.88 -7.71
C GLN A 125 22.84 20.36 -7.60
N ALA A 126 22.60 21.02 -8.74
CA ALA A 126 22.28 22.44 -8.78
C ALA A 126 21.02 22.81 -7.99
N HIS A 127 19.99 21.95 -8.04
CA HIS A 127 18.75 22.13 -7.27
C HIS A 127 18.93 21.78 -5.79
N TYR A 128 19.62 20.67 -5.48
CA TYR A 128 19.64 20.15 -4.11
C TYR A 128 20.73 20.75 -3.21
N GLN A 129 21.74 21.43 -3.77
CA GLN A 129 22.74 22.17 -2.98
C GLN A 129 22.13 23.33 -2.17
N GLU A 130 20.96 23.84 -2.56
CA GLU A 130 20.24 24.93 -1.87
C GLU A 130 19.74 24.53 -0.48
N PHE A 131 19.65 23.23 -0.17
CA PHE A 131 19.15 22.74 1.12
C PHE A 131 20.26 22.57 2.18
N GLU A 132 21.51 22.95 1.88
CA GLU A 132 22.65 22.93 2.80
C GLU A 132 22.83 21.58 3.53
N TRP A 133 22.59 20.50 2.81
CA TRP A 133 22.80 19.15 3.30
C TRP A 133 24.28 18.87 3.56
N LYS A 134 24.56 18.01 4.55
CA LYS A 134 25.93 17.56 4.84
C LYS A 134 26.44 16.59 3.77
N GLU A 135 25.52 15.94 3.08
CA GLU A 135 25.79 15.00 2.01
C GLU A 135 26.33 15.71 0.75
N ASP A 136 27.21 15.03 0.01
CA ASP A 136 27.81 15.54 -1.23
C ASP A 136 27.40 14.74 -2.48
N GLY A 137 26.49 13.77 -2.32
CA GLY A 137 26.03 12.90 -3.40
C GLY A 137 26.93 11.70 -3.74
N LYS A 138 28.17 11.62 -3.22
CA LYS A 138 29.15 10.59 -3.65
C LYS A 138 28.81 9.17 -3.19
N ASP A 139 28.08 9.03 -2.10
CA ASP A 139 27.69 7.71 -1.58
C ASP A 139 26.57 7.04 -2.38
N TYR A 140 25.94 7.74 -3.33
CA TYR A 140 24.92 7.16 -4.19
C TYR A 140 25.52 6.20 -5.23
N ILE A 141 25.23 4.91 -5.09
CA ILE A 141 25.81 3.84 -5.92
C ILE A 141 24.95 3.51 -7.15
N GLY A 142 24.02 4.38 -7.53
CA GLY A 142 23.08 4.12 -8.63
C GLY A 142 21.87 3.27 -8.25
N SER A 143 21.73 2.88 -6.99
CA SER A 143 20.60 2.11 -6.47
C SER A 143 20.29 2.49 -5.03
N TYR A 144 19.25 1.90 -4.44
CA TYR A 144 18.71 2.32 -3.14
C TYR A 144 18.69 1.17 -2.15
N MET A 145 18.95 1.48 -0.88
CA MET A 145 18.57 0.60 0.21
C MET A 145 17.08 0.78 0.53
N TRP A 146 16.43 -0.29 0.99
CA TRP A 146 15.05 -0.22 1.44
C TRP A 146 14.89 -0.91 2.80
N PRO A 147 13.99 -0.42 3.67
CA PRO A 147 13.59 -1.10 4.89
C PRO A 147 12.94 -2.45 4.59
N VAL A 148 13.28 -3.45 5.40
CA VAL A 148 12.68 -4.79 5.38
C VAL A 148 12.34 -5.18 6.81
N GLU A 149 11.09 -5.55 7.06
CA GLU A 149 10.67 -6.17 8.33
C GLU A 149 11.16 -7.63 8.36
N LEU A 150 11.76 -8.02 9.49
CA LEU A 150 12.16 -9.39 9.78
C LEU A 150 11.05 -10.13 10.55
N GLU A 151 11.19 -11.45 10.69
CA GLU A 151 10.19 -12.31 11.33
C GLU A 151 9.95 -11.96 12.81
N ASP A 152 10.96 -11.43 13.48
CA ASP A 152 10.92 -10.97 14.87
C ASP A 152 10.37 -9.54 15.03
N ALA A 153 9.79 -8.96 13.96
CA ALA A 153 9.29 -7.60 13.88
C ALA A 153 10.36 -6.50 14.05
N THR A 154 11.64 -6.85 13.93
CA THR A 154 12.72 -5.87 13.77
C THR A 154 12.85 -5.42 12.32
N TRP A 155 13.58 -4.33 12.10
CA TRP A 155 13.76 -3.74 10.77
C TRP A 155 15.23 -3.63 10.42
N ILE A 156 15.53 -3.88 9.14
CA ILE A 156 16.87 -3.67 8.57
C ILE A 156 16.76 -2.85 7.28
N LEU A 157 17.77 -2.04 6.99
CA LEU A 157 17.98 -1.49 5.65
C LEU A 157 18.78 -2.49 4.84
N ARG A 158 18.19 -2.98 3.76
CA ARG A 158 18.82 -3.96 2.86
C ARG A 158 19.27 -3.28 1.58
N TRP A 159 20.51 -3.53 1.20
CA TRP A 159 21.04 -3.12 -0.09
C TRP A 159 20.58 -4.03 -1.22
N PRO A 160 20.61 -3.55 -2.49
CA PRO A 160 20.41 -4.40 -3.64
C PRO A 160 21.42 -5.56 -3.63
N LYS A 161 20.96 -6.78 -3.96
CA LYS A 161 21.78 -8.00 -3.90
C LYS A 161 23.13 -7.89 -4.62
N ALA A 162 23.18 -7.15 -5.73
CA ALA A 162 24.39 -6.95 -6.52
C ALA A 162 25.52 -6.23 -5.76
N THR A 163 25.21 -5.48 -4.70
CA THR A 163 26.18 -4.65 -3.99
C THR A 163 27.03 -5.42 -2.97
N LYS A 164 26.58 -6.61 -2.55
CA LYS A 164 27.25 -7.45 -1.53
C LYS A 164 27.60 -6.69 -0.22
N ARG A 165 26.79 -5.71 0.16
CA ARG A 165 26.93 -4.97 1.42
C ARG A 165 26.07 -5.57 2.52
N ASP A 166 26.56 -5.52 3.75
CA ASP A 166 25.82 -5.99 4.92
C ASP A 166 24.57 -5.12 5.17
N PRO A 167 23.47 -5.73 5.62
CA PRO A 167 22.28 -4.99 6.02
C PRO A 167 22.55 -4.16 7.28
N ILE A 168 21.88 -3.00 7.38
CA ILE A 168 22.05 -2.08 8.50
C ILE A 168 20.83 -2.20 9.41
N PRO A 169 20.97 -2.55 10.70
CA PRO A 169 19.85 -2.55 11.63
C PRO A 169 19.18 -1.18 11.72
N VAL A 170 17.85 -1.15 11.73
CA VAL A 170 17.07 0.07 12.00
C VAL A 170 16.82 0.14 13.49
N ILE A 171 17.60 0.98 14.16
CA ILE A 171 17.44 1.24 15.59
C ILE A 171 16.33 2.27 15.72
N THR A 172 15.12 1.79 15.97
CA THR A 172 13.94 2.66 16.05
C THR A 172 13.98 3.43 17.37
N VAL A 173 13.86 4.76 17.31
CA VAL A 173 13.84 5.63 18.52
C VAL A 173 12.40 5.77 19.08
N CYS A 174 11.36 5.26 18.41
CA CYS A 174 9.95 5.40 18.81
C CYS A 174 9.12 4.10 18.75
N ALA A 175 8.17 4.00 19.69
CA ALA A 175 7.48 2.78 20.13
C ALA A 175 6.80 1.93 19.04
N SER A 176 6.89 0.61 19.22
CA SER A 176 6.30 -0.42 18.37
C SER A 176 4.77 -0.28 18.23
N PRO A 177 4.18 -0.57 17.05
CA PRO A 177 2.73 -0.60 16.90
C PRO A 177 2.12 -1.80 17.63
N PRO A 178 0.87 -1.69 18.16
CA PRO A 178 0.22 -2.78 18.87
C PRO A 178 -0.08 -3.97 17.95
N ARG A 179 0.15 -5.18 18.47
CA ARG A 179 -0.06 -6.49 17.83
C ARG A 179 -1.45 -6.72 17.21
N SER A 180 -2.44 -5.85 17.44
CA SER A 180 -3.85 -6.10 17.12
C SER A 180 -4.25 -5.84 15.67
N MET A 181 -3.39 -5.28 14.81
CA MET A 181 -3.73 -4.99 13.41
C MET A 181 -3.34 -6.06 12.40
N ARG A 182 -2.70 -7.16 12.82
CA ARG A 182 -2.41 -8.28 11.90
C ARG A 182 -3.71 -9.04 11.62
N LYS A 183 -4.26 -8.91 10.40
CA LYS A 183 -5.36 -9.77 9.91
C LYS A 183 -4.99 -11.22 10.21
N ARG A 184 -5.80 -11.89 11.03
CA ARG A 184 -5.63 -13.31 11.34
C ARG A 184 -5.70 -14.10 10.03
N GLU A 185 -4.69 -14.92 9.76
CA GLU A 185 -4.77 -15.91 8.70
C GLU A 185 -5.99 -16.81 8.93
N PRO A 186 -6.71 -17.22 7.86
CA PRO A 186 -7.84 -18.13 8.01
C PRO A 186 -7.33 -19.45 8.60
N ARG A 187 -7.90 -19.82 9.74
CA ARG A 187 -7.60 -21.07 10.44
C ARG A 187 -7.90 -22.23 9.49
N VAL A 188 -6.87 -22.92 9.02
CA VAL A 188 -7.02 -24.20 8.31
C VAL A 188 -7.69 -25.17 9.28
N VAL A 189 -8.98 -25.42 9.08
CA VAL A 189 -9.71 -26.48 9.77
C VAL A 189 -9.27 -27.78 9.10
N THR A 190 -8.39 -28.52 9.75
CA THR A 190 -8.11 -29.91 9.34
C THR A 190 -9.35 -30.76 9.65
N PRO A 191 -9.73 -31.71 8.78
CA PRO A 191 -10.87 -32.58 9.05
C PRO A 191 -10.52 -33.47 10.25
N THR A 192 -11.35 -33.42 11.28
CA THR A 192 -11.28 -34.35 12.40
C THR A 192 -11.65 -35.73 11.88
N THR A 193 -10.72 -36.68 12.04
CA THR A 193 -10.89 -38.10 11.73
C THR A 193 -12.11 -38.66 12.46
N GLU A 194 -13.12 -39.12 11.72
CA GLU A 194 -14.26 -39.83 12.28
C GLU A 194 -13.82 -41.18 12.89
N ARG A 195 -14.20 -41.42 14.15
CA ARG A 195 -14.19 -42.75 14.76
C ARG A 195 -15.46 -43.52 14.34
N PRO A 196 -15.38 -44.84 14.08
CA PRO A 196 -16.51 -45.58 13.53
C PRO A 196 -17.53 -45.88 14.63
N MET A 197 -18.77 -45.43 14.44
CA MET A 197 -19.91 -45.79 15.28
C MET A 197 -20.73 -46.87 14.58
N LYS A 198 -20.74 -48.08 15.17
CA LYS A 198 -21.68 -49.15 14.85
C LYS A 198 -23.11 -48.72 15.19
N LYS A 199 -24.07 -48.99 14.29
CA LYS A 199 -25.47 -49.42 14.56
C LYS A 199 -26.20 -49.57 13.20
N ARG A 200 -26.70 -50.76 12.86
CA ARG A 200 -27.93 -51.43 13.32
C ARG A 200 -29.02 -51.23 12.25
N THR A 201 -29.30 -52.34 11.56
CA THR A 201 -30.35 -52.56 10.58
C THR A 201 -31.71 -52.08 11.10
N LYS A 202 -32.42 -51.28 10.29
CA LYS A 202 -33.86 -51.07 10.42
C LYS A 202 -34.49 -50.96 9.04
N GLN A 203 -35.63 -51.63 8.96
CA GLN A 203 -36.45 -51.92 7.79
C GLN A 203 -37.05 -50.68 7.15
N THR A 204 -37.27 -50.82 5.85
CA THR A 204 -38.01 -49.98 4.93
C THR A 204 -39.50 -49.98 5.27
N GLU A 205 -40.09 -48.80 5.48
CA GLU A 205 -41.52 -48.58 5.28
C GLU A 205 -41.71 -47.26 4.52
N GLU A 206 -42.30 -47.39 3.34
CA GLU A 206 -42.79 -46.32 2.50
C GLU A 206 -44.03 -45.68 3.13
N GLN A 207 -44.03 -44.36 3.27
CA GLN A 207 -45.27 -43.60 3.27
C GLN A 207 -45.14 -42.35 2.41
N THR A 208 -45.88 -42.41 1.29
CA THR A 208 -46.18 -41.36 0.34
C THR A 208 -47.18 -40.38 0.96
N GLY A 209 -46.94 -39.08 0.82
CA GLY A 209 -47.78 -38.06 1.43
C GLY A 209 -47.61 -36.69 0.78
N SER A 210 -48.32 -36.51 -0.33
CA SER A 210 -48.50 -35.29 -1.12
C SER A 210 -48.91 -34.07 -0.27
N ASN A 211 -48.30 -32.89 -0.49
CA ASN A 211 -49.04 -31.64 -0.35
C ASN A 211 -48.48 -30.50 -1.22
N LYS A 212 -49.28 -30.11 -2.23
CA LYS A 212 -49.09 -28.94 -3.11
C LYS A 212 -49.85 -27.74 -2.55
N ARG A 213 -49.18 -26.59 -2.35
CA ARG A 213 -49.79 -25.24 -2.39
C ARG A 213 -48.70 -24.25 -2.86
N ARG A 214 -48.78 -23.69 -4.07
CA ARG A 214 -49.59 -22.54 -4.55
C ARG A 214 -48.73 -21.26 -4.58
N MET A 215 -48.23 -20.90 -5.77
CA MET A 215 -47.91 -19.51 -6.12
C MET A 215 -48.54 -19.19 -7.48
N THR A 216 -49.46 -18.24 -7.46
CA THR A 216 -50.03 -17.59 -8.64
C THR A 216 -49.23 -16.31 -8.90
N LEU A 217 -48.49 -16.25 -10.01
CA LEU A 217 -47.97 -15.01 -10.57
C LEU A 217 -48.96 -14.53 -11.63
N ARG A 218 -49.52 -13.33 -11.44
CA ARG A 218 -50.25 -12.60 -12.48
C ARG A 218 -49.23 -11.85 -13.33
N SER A 219 -49.22 -12.15 -14.62
CA SER A 219 -48.57 -11.38 -15.66
C SER A 219 -49.51 -10.31 -16.24
N ASP A 220 -48.86 -9.37 -16.92
CA ASP A 220 -49.36 -8.50 -17.99
C ASP A 220 -50.07 -7.19 -17.62
N ALA A 221 -49.97 -6.09 -18.37
CA ALA A 221 -49.02 -5.57 -19.36
C ALA A 221 -49.68 -4.29 -19.93
N ARG A 222 -48.87 -3.25 -20.20
CA ARG A 222 -49.13 -2.12 -21.15
C ARG A 222 -50.25 -1.15 -20.71
N ARG A 223 -50.24 0.16 -21.03
CA ARG A 223 -49.83 0.87 -22.25
C ARG A 223 -49.75 2.40 -21.99
N SER A 224 -48.72 3.03 -22.58
CA SER A 224 -48.66 4.36 -23.26
C SER A 224 -49.60 5.50 -22.83
N THR A 225 -49.05 6.71 -22.60
CA THR A 225 -48.98 7.79 -23.63
C THR A 225 -48.23 9.05 -23.17
N ARG A 226 -47.44 9.56 -24.12
CA ARG A 226 -46.72 10.83 -24.32
C ARG A 226 -47.56 12.10 -24.10
N SER A 227 -46.95 13.19 -23.58
CA SER A 227 -46.96 14.53 -24.22
C SER A 227 -46.13 15.56 -23.45
N GLN A 228 -45.38 16.35 -24.21
CA GLN A 228 -44.59 17.53 -23.83
C GLN A 228 -45.47 18.71 -23.39
N GLY A 229 -44.87 19.62 -22.62
CA GLY A 229 -45.36 20.98 -22.39
C GLY A 229 -44.21 21.87 -21.93
N LYS A 230 -43.92 22.87 -22.78
CA LYS A 230 -43.01 24.02 -22.71
C LYS A 230 -42.38 24.41 -21.37
#